data_AF-A0A2J6XDQ8-F1
#
_entry.id   AF-A0A2J6XDQ8-F1
#
_cell.length_a   1.000
_cell.length_b   1.000
_cell.length_c   1.000
_cell.angle_alpha   90.00
_cell.angle_beta   90.00
_cell.angle_gamma   90.00
#
_symmetry.space_group_name_H-M   'P 1'
#
loop_
_entity.id
_entity.type
_entity.pdbx_description
1 polymer ?
#
loop_
_entity_poly.entity_id
_entity_poly.type
_entity_poly.pdbx_seq_one_letter_code
_entity_poly.pdbx_strand_id
1 'polypeptide(L)' 'MRIAVGSDEKNYLTDALIADLERRGHELILFGPLTGN' A
#
# COMPACT_ATOMS: atom_id res chain seq x y z
N MET A 1 1.82 2.05 -13.30
CA MET A 1 0.90 0.87 -13.33
C MET A 1 -0.08 0.99 -12.19
N ARG A 2 -1.26 0.37 -12.30
CA ARG A 2 -2.27 0.34 -11.23
C ARG A 2 -2.12 -0.94 -10.42
N ILE A 3 -1.93 -0.84 -9.11
CA ILE A 3 -1.61 -1.97 -8.23
C ILE A 3 -2.60 -2.00 -7.06
N ALA A 4 -3.27 -3.14 -6.88
CA ALA A 4 -4.09 -3.41 -5.71
C ALA A 4 -3.23 -4.00 -4.59
N VAL A 5 -3.25 -3.41 -3.40
CA VAL A 5 -2.50 -3.87 -2.23
C VAL A 5 -3.44 -4.06 -1.06
N GLY A 6 -3.42 -5.24 -0.46
CA GLY A 6 -4.19 -5.59 0.73
C GLY A 6 -3.35 -6.43 1.68
N SER A 7 -3.62 -6.29 2.96
CA SER A 7 -2.98 -7.05 4.04
C SER A 7 -4.02 -7.32 5.13
N ASP A 8 -3.79 -8.36 5.94
CA ASP A 8 -4.60 -8.65 7.13
C ASP A 8 -4.33 -7.65 8.27
N GLU A 9 -3.13 -7.07 8.32
CA GLU A 9 -2.73 -6.00 9.24
C GLU A 9 -1.89 -4.90 8.55
N LYS A 10 -1.93 -3.68 9.11
CA LYS A 10 -1.01 -2.60 8.76
C LYS A 10 0.19 -2.64 9.69
N ASN A 11 1.38 -2.71 9.11
CA ASN A 11 2.65 -2.72 9.83
C ASN A 11 3.75 -1.96 9.07
N TYR A 12 4.93 -1.87 9.67
CA TYR A 12 6.07 -1.15 9.10
C TYR A 12 6.45 -1.63 7.68
N LEU A 13 6.34 -2.93 7.40
CA LEU A 13 6.65 -3.47 6.07
C LEU A 13 5.65 -2.97 5.03
N THR A 14 4.35 -2.99 5.35
CA THR A 14 3.31 -2.51 4.44
C THR A 14 3.47 -1.02 4.15
N ASP A 15 3.86 -0.21 5.13
CA ASP A 15 4.12 1.22 4.94
C ASP A 15 5.34 1.47 4.04
N ALA A 16 6.44 0.74 4.27
CA ALA A 16 7.64 0.84 3.45
C ALA A 16 7.38 0.41 2.00
N LEU A 17 6.58 -0.65 1.80
CA LEU A 17 6.17 -1.13 0.48
C LEU A 17 5.34 -0.07 -0.26
N ILE A 18 4.31 0.48 0.39
CA ILE A 18 3.45 1.52 -0.20
C ILE A 18 4.30 2.72 -0.63
N ALA A 19 5.16 3.22 0.26
CA ALA A 19 6.01 4.37 -0.03
C ALA A 19 6.97 4.10 -1.22
N ASP A 20 7.54 2.90 -1.31
CA ASP A 20 8.41 2.54 -2.44
C ASP A 20 7.64 2.44 -3.76
N LEU A 21 6.42 1.88 -3.74
CA LEU A 21 5.58 1.79 -4.94
C LEU A 21 5.10 3.17 -5.41
N GLU A 22 4.71 4.05 -4.49
CA GLU A 22 4.36 5.44 -4.79
C GLU A 22 5.56 6.20 -5.36
N ARG A 23 6.74 6.06 -4.76
CA ARG A 23 7.99 6.67 -5.25
C ARG A 23 8.37 6.22 -6.66
N ARG A 24 8.00 5.00 -7.04
CA ARG A 24 8.17 4.45 -8.40
C ARG A 24 7.10 4.93 -9.39
N GLY A 25 6.14 5.75 -8.96
CA GLY A 25 5.09 6.31 -9.81
C GLY A 25 3.98 5.30 -10.11
N HIS A 26 3.71 4.36 -9.21
CA HIS A 26 2.55 3.47 -9.32
C HIS A 26 1.31 4.09 -8.68
N GLU A 27 0.16 3.84 -9.29
CA GLU A 27 -1.14 4.22 -8.73
C GLU A 27 -1.63 3.06 -7.86
N LEU A 28 -1.88 3.31 -6.58
CA LEU A 28 -2.24 2.29 -5.61
C LEU A 28 -3.73 2.30 -5.29
N ILE A 29 -4.30 1.11 -5.17
CA ILE A 29 -5.63 0.88 -4.61
C ILE A 29 -5.42 0.04 -3.34
N LEU A 30 -5.69 0.64 -2.18
CA LEU A 30 -5.45 0.01 -0.88
C LEU A 30 -6.72 -0.64 -0.35
N PHE A 31 -6.58 -1.83 0.24
CA PHE A 31 -7.66 -2.60 0.83
C PHE A 31 -7.39 -2.95 2.30
N GLY A 32 -8.47 -3.11 3.06
CA GLY A 32 -8.42 -3.55 4.45
C GLY A 32 -7.77 -2.52 5.37
N PRO A 33 -6.97 -2.92 6.37
CA PRO A 33 -6.31 -2.00 7.31
C PRO A 33 -5.35 -0.98 6.67
N LEU A 34 -5.04 -1.10 5.38
CA LEU A 34 -4.14 -0.20 4.66
C LEU A 34 -4.82 1.10 4.20
N THR A 35 -6.15 1.17 4.16
CA THR A 35 -6.90 2.31 3.61
C THR A 35 -6.96 3.53 4.54
N GLY A 36 -6.32 3.47 5.72
CA GLY A 36 -6.46 4.45 6.80
C GLY A 36 -7.70 4.18 7.65
N ASN A 37 -7.62 4.48 8.96
CA ASN A 37 -8.79 4.49 9.84
C ASN A 37 -9.64 5.74 9.60
#